data_AF-A0A090TB95-F1
#
_entry.id   AF-A0A090TB95-F1
#
_cell.length_a   1.000
_cell.length_b   1.000
_cell.length_c   1.000
_cell.angle_alpha   90.00
_cell.angle_beta   90.00
_cell.angle_gamma   90.00
#
_symmetry.space_group_name_H-M   'P 1'
#
loop_
_entity.id
_entity.type
_entity.pdbx_description
1 polymer ?
#
loop_
_entity_poly.entity_id
_entity_poly.type
_entity_poly.pdbx_seq_one_letter_code
_entity_poly.pdbx_strand_id
1 'polypeptide(L)'
;MTFESTQLRIDCSIGIARFPDDGVEIKSLLSCADTAMYFAKRNPVSTSGIQRFTIDIGEASRRKFSLYHKLRRAVEQSCFEVWFQPQVDVTTLNVTGFEALLRWKQEDGSYVSPAVFVPMLERTVDIIRVGEFVFEKCIEFQHRLESNGFNHTVSINISAVQLDHETLFRF
;
A
#
# COMPACT_ATOMS: atom_id res chain seq x y z
N MET A 1 -30.41 17.31 27.62
CA MET A 1 -29.04 17.67 27.18
C MET A 1 -29.17 18.56 25.97
N THR A 2 -28.91 19.85 26.14
CA THR A 2 -28.90 20.84 25.06
C THR A 2 -27.56 20.68 24.33
N PHE A 3 -27.57 20.29 23.06
CA PHE A 3 -26.34 20.31 22.27
C PHE A 3 -25.93 21.76 22.10
N GLU A 4 -24.78 22.15 22.66
CA GLU A 4 -24.15 23.43 22.35
C GLU A 4 -23.87 23.53 20.85
N SER A 5 -23.92 24.74 20.30
CA SER A 5 -23.64 25.02 18.90
C SER A 5 -22.21 24.61 18.53
N THR A 6 -22.05 23.38 18.04
CA THR A 6 -20.76 22.83 17.66
C THR A 6 -20.43 23.34 16.25
N GLN A 7 -19.31 24.04 16.09
CA GLN A 7 -18.83 24.44 14.77
C GLN A 7 -18.25 23.23 14.04
N LEU A 8 -18.86 22.89 12.90
CA LEU A 8 -18.37 21.85 11.99
C LEU A 8 -17.51 22.50 10.90
N ARG A 9 -16.24 22.08 10.79
CA ARG A 9 -15.38 22.45 9.67
C ARG A 9 -15.52 21.42 8.56
N ILE A 10 -15.84 21.87 7.35
CA ILE A 10 -15.93 21.03 6.15
C ILE A 10 -14.77 21.40 5.24
N ASP A 11 -14.01 20.39 4.80
CA ASP A 11 -12.96 20.55 3.79
C ASP A 11 -13.48 20.14 2.41
N CYS A 12 -12.95 20.76 1.36
CA CYS A 12 -13.31 20.46 -0.04
C CYS A 12 -12.06 20.32 -0.91
N SER A 13 -12.09 19.37 -1.83
CA SER A 13 -11.09 19.17 -2.89
C SER A 13 -11.73 19.43 -4.24
N ILE A 14 -11.09 20.23 -5.10
CA ILE A 14 -11.63 20.69 -6.39
C ILE A 14 -10.69 20.24 -7.52
N GLY A 15 -11.26 19.62 -8.54
CA GLY A 15 -10.56 19.27 -9.79
C GLY A 15 -11.03 20.15 -10.94
N ILE A 16 -10.09 20.64 -11.73
CA ILE A 16 -10.35 21.54 -12.87
C ILE A 16 -9.88 20.87 -14.16
N ALA A 17 -10.76 20.79 -15.16
CA ALA A 17 -10.42 20.46 -16.54
C ALA A 17 -10.87 21.59 -17.48
N ARG A 18 -10.13 21.80 -18.56
CA ARG A 18 -10.31 22.91 -19.50
C ARG A 18 -10.62 22.41 -20.90
N PHE A 19 -11.71 22.89 -21.48
CA PHE A 19 -11.95 22.77 -22.91
C PHE A 19 -11.13 23.81 -23.69
N PRO A 20 -10.58 23.47 -24.87
CA PRO A 20 -10.52 22.14 -25.48
C PRO A 20 -9.30 21.30 -25.05
N ASP A 21 -8.39 21.89 -24.27
CA ASP A 21 -7.07 21.32 -23.95
C ASP A 21 -7.12 19.91 -23.31
N ASP A 22 -8.07 19.68 -22.41
CA ASP A 22 -8.21 18.44 -21.63
C ASP A 22 -9.30 17.50 -22.19
N GLY A 23 -9.93 17.86 -23.31
CA GLY A 23 -10.96 17.07 -23.97
C GLY A 23 -11.96 17.92 -24.74
N VAL A 24 -12.48 17.34 -25.83
CA VAL A 24 -13.51 17.98 -26.68
C VAL A 24 -14.92 17.46 -26.44
N GLU A 25 -15.06 16.39 -25.65
CA GLU A 25 -16.34 15.79 -25.25
C GLU A 25 -16.59 15.98 -23.75
N ILE A 26 -17.86 16.17 -23.36
CA ILE A 26 -18.28 16.33 -21.96
C ILE A 26 -17.77 15.17 -21.10
N LYS A 27 -17.88 13.93 -21.58
CA LYS A 27 -17.44 12.74 -20.84
C LYS A 27 -15.94 12.74 -20.54
N SER A 28 -15.12 13.19 -21.50
CA SER A 28 -13.67 13.32 -21.32
C SER A 28 -13.34 14.41 -20.29
N LEU A 29 -13.97 15.58 -20.41
CA LEU A 29 -13.75 16.70 -19.49
C LEU A 29 -14.14 16.35 -18.04
N LEU A 30 -15.26 15.66 -17.85
CA LEU A 30 -15.68 15.17 -16.54
C LEU A 30 -14.68 14.18 -15.95
N SER A 31 -14.20 13.22 -16.76
CA SER A 31 -13.18 12.25 -16.33
C SER A 31 -11.85 12.93 -15.93
N CYS A 32 -11.42 13.94 -16.69
CA CYS A 32 -10.22 14.73 -16.39
C CYS A 32 -10.39 15.54 -15.09
N ALA A 33 -11.55 16.19 -14.90
CA ALA A 33 -11.84 16.95 -13.68
C ALA A 33 -11.91 16.04 -12.44
N ASP A 34 -12.54 14.87 -12.56
CA ASP A 34 -12.62 13.88 -11.48
C ASP A 34 -11.22 13.33 -11.11
N THR A 35 -10.40 13.03 -12.12
CA THR A 35 -9.01 12.60 -11.90
C THR A 35 -8.20 13.66 -11.17
N ALA A 36 -8.32 14.92 -11.56
CA ALA A 36 -7.65 16.03 -10.90
C ALA A 36 -8.13 16.21 -9.45
N MET A 37 -9.44 16.14 -9.22
CA MET A 37 -10.04 16.23 -7.88
C MET A 37 -9.53 15.10 -6.98
N TYR A 38 -9.48 13.87 -7.50
CA TYR A 38 -8.97 12.74 -6.75
C TYR A 38 -7.50 12.93 -6.38
N PHE A 39 -6.70 13.54 -7.25
CA PHE A 39 -5.31 13.88 -6.97
C PHE A 39 -5.21 14.97 -5.88
N ALA A 40 -6.06 16.01 -5.92
CA ALA A 40 -6.15 17.02 -4.87
C ALA A 40 -6.45 16.40 -3.49
N LYS A 41 -7.38 15.44 -3.45
CA LYS A 41 -7.79 14.75 -2.22
C LYS A 41 -6.73 13.85 -1.61
N ARG A 42 -5.69 13.49 -2.38
CA ARG A 42 -4.63 12.56 -1.95
C ARG A 42 -3.39 13.25 -1.41
N ASN A 43 -3.32 14.57 -1.42
CA ASN A 43 -2.16 15.27 -0.87
C ASN A 43 -2.10 15.01 0.65
N PRO A 44 -1.08 14.32 1.16
CA PRO A 44 -0.99 13.99 2.59
C PRO A 44 -0.83 15.22 3.48
N VAL A 45 -0.49 16.38 2.90
CA VAL A 45 -0.33 17.65 3.62
C VAL A 45 -1.66 18.43 3.73
N SER A 46 -2.62 18.22 2.82
CA SER A 46 -3.93 18.86 2.89
C SER A 46 -5.05 18.04 2.24
N THR A 47 -6.12 17.79 2.99
CA THR A 47 -7.40 17.19 2.53
C THR A 47 -8.25 18.17 1.70
N SER A 48 -7.85 19.44 1.66
CA SER A 48 -8.44 20.51 0.86
C SER A 48 -7.41 21.06 -0.13
N GLY A 49 -7.85 21.32 -1.35
CA GLY A 49 -6.96 21.78 -2.41
C GLY A 49 -7.63 21.88 -3.77
N ILE A 50 -7.01 22.66 -4.65
CA ILE A 50 -7.44 22.82 -6.04
C ILE A 50 -6.36 22.20 -6.93
N GLN A 51 -6.75 21.31 -7.82
CA GLN A 51 -5.85 20.68 -8.78
C GLN A 51 -6.39 20.86 -10.20
N ARG A 52 -5.55 21.38 -11.09
CA ARG A 52 -5.82 21.37 -12.53
C ARG A 52 -5.36 20.05 -13.12
N PHE A 53 -6.14 19.50 -14.04
CA PHE A 53 -5.73 18.36 -14.83
C PHE A 53 -4.47 18.69 -15.63
N THR A 54 -3.59 17.71 -15.68
CA THR A 54 -2.42 17.68 -16.55
C THR A 54 -2.32 16.28 -17.13
N ILE A 55 -1.68 16.16 -18.30
CA ILE A 55 -1.43 14.86 -18.92
C ILE A 55 -0.69 13.94 -17.95
N ASP A 56 0.28 14.47 -17.20
CA ASP A 56 1.04 13.74 -16.17
C ASP A 56 0.15 13.16 -15.07
N ILE A 57 -0.84 13.93 -14.58
CA ILE A 57 -1.82 13.45 -13.60
C ILE A 57 -2.70 12.35 -14.19
N GLY A 58 -3.14 12.53 -15.44
CA GLY A 58 -3.88 11.51 -16.17
C GLY A 58 -3.10 10.21 -16.33
N GLU A 59 -1.82 10.30 -16.71
CA GLU A 59 -0.93 9.15 -16.82
C GLU A 59 -0.65 8.49 -15.48
N ALA A 60 -0.35 9.26 -14.44
CA ALA A 60 -0.14 8.73 -13.09
C ALA A 60 -1.37 7.98 -12.58
N SER A 61 -2.58 8.50 -12.84
CA SER A 61 -3.84 7.84 -12.51
C SER A 61 -4.00 6.51 -13.25
N ARG A 62 -3.76 6.49 -14.57
CA ARG A 62 -3.81 5.26 -15.39
C ARG A 62 -2.80 4.21 -14.93
N ARG A 63 -1.54 4.61 -14.70
CA ARG A 63 -0.48 3.71 -14.22
C ARG A 63 -0.87 3.10 -12.87
N LYS A 64 -1.43 3.89 -11.97
CA LYS A 64 -1.87 3.42 -10.66
C LYS A 64 -3.06 2.47 -10.73
N PHE A 65 -4.04 2.76 -11.59
CA PHE A 65 -5.16 1.85 -11.83
C PHE A 65 -4.70 0.51 -12.40
N SER A 66 -3.80 0.54 -13.39
CA SER A 66 -3.19 -0.67 -13.95
C SER A 66 -2.46 -1.48 -12.87
N LEU A 67 -1.66 -0.80 -12.03
CA LEU A 67 -0.93 -1.46 -10.94
C LEU A 67 -1.89 -2.07 -9.90
N TYR A 68 -2.99 -1.39 -9.57
CA TYR A 68 -4.00 -1.93 -8.67
C TYR A 68 -4.65 -3.21 -9.23
N HIS A 69 -4.98 -3.23 -10.52
CA HIS A 69 -5.52 -4.42 -11.16
C HIS A 69 -4.51 -5.59 -11.13
N LYS A 70 -3.23 -5.32 -11.39
CA LYS A 70 -2.16 -6.32 -11.26
C LYS A 70 -2.02 -6.82 -9.82
N LEU A 71 -2.09 -5.92 -8.84
CA LEU A 71 -1.95 -6.25 -7.43
C LEU A 71 -3.07 -7.19 -6.97
N ARG A 72 -4.32 -6.90 -7.36
CA ARG A 72 -5.46 -7.78 -7.06
C ARG A 72 -5.26 -9.19 -7.61
N ARG A 73 -4.80 -9.32 -8.87
CA ARG A 73 -4.46 -10.61 -9.45
C ARG A 73 -3.32 -11.31 -8.70
N ALA A 74 -2.30 -10.56 -8.27
CA ALA A 74 -1.17 -11.11 -7.52
C ALA A 74 -1.58 -11.67 -6.15
N VAL A 75 -2.54 -11.04 -5.47
CA VAL A 75 -3.15 -11.56 -4.23
C VAL A 75 -3.92 -12.85 -4.50
N GLU A 76 -4.68 -12.92 -5.58
CA GLU A 76 -5.44 -14.13 -5.96
C GLU A 76 -4.53 -15.30 -6.39
N GLN A 77 -3.39 -14.99 -7.01
CA GLN A 77 -2.46 -15.98 -7.57
C GLN A 77 -1.24 -16.25 -6.67
N SER A 78 -1.19 -15.68 -5.47
CA SER A 78 -0.08 -15.80 -4.52
C SER A 78 1.30 -15.47 -5.13
N CYS A 79 1.38 -14.44 -5.96
CA CYS A 79 2.62 -14.02 -6.64
C CYS A 79 3.56 -13.16 -5.76
N PHE A 80 3.52 -13.38 -4.46
CA PHE A 80 4.37 -12.68 -3.49
C PHE A 80 5.51 -13.57 -3.00
N GLU A 81 6.60 -12.94 -2.63
CA GLU A 81 7.75 -13.58 -2.01
C GLU A 81 8.06 -12.87 -0.68
N VAL A 82 8.70 -13.57 0.26
CA VAL A 82 9.23 -12.97 1.49
C VAL A 82 10.73 -13.12 1.48
N TRP A 83 11.44 -12.00 1.58
CA TRP A 83 12.89 -11.98 1.75
C TRP A 83 13.22 -11.74 3.22
N PHE A 84 14.27 -12.38 3.71
CA PHE A 84 14.70 -12.28 5.11
C PHE A 84 16.01 -11.52 5.18
N GLN A 85 15.97 -10.31 5.71
CA GLN A 85 17.15 -9.45 5.86
C GLN A 85 17.79 -9.68 7.23
N PRO A 86 19.09 -10.06 7.34
CA PRO A 86 19.76 -10.22 8.62
C PRO A 86 19.84 -8.91 9.39
N GLN A 87 19.59 -8.98 10.69
CA GLN A 87 19.86 -7.93 11.67
C GLN A 87 21.15 -8.31 12.40
N VAL A 88 22.08 -7.36 12.54
CA VAL A 88 23.41 -7.60 13.12
C VAL A 88 23.64 -6.72 14.35
N ASP A 89 24.23 -7.31 15.38
CA ASP A 89 24.77 -6.54 16.50
C ASP A 89 26.02 -5.80 16.04
N VAL A 90 26.05 -4.47 16.19
CA VAL A 90 27.13 -3.63 15.65
C VAL A 90 28.47 -3.80 16.38
N THR A 91 28.47 -4.36 17.59
CA THR A 91 29.67 -4.54 18.40
C THR A 91 30.32 -5.88 18.11
N THR A 92 29.51 -6.94 18.05
CA THR A 92 29.96 -8.32 17.88
C THR A 92 29.93 -8.79 16.43
N LEU A 93 29.22 -8.06 15.56
CA LEU A 93 28.93 -8.40 14.15
C LEU A 93 28.18 -9.73 13.97
N ASN A 94 27.64 -10.28 15.06
CA ASN A 94 26.82 -11.48 15.01
C ASN A 94 25.41 -11.14 14.54
N VAL A 95 24.81 -12.07 13.80
CA VAL A 95 23.39 -12.00 13.46
C VAL A 95 22.57 -12.16 14.75
N THR A 96 21.58 -11.29 14.96
CA THR A 96 20.68 -11.32 16.11
C THR A 96 19.28 -11.78 15.73
N GLY A 97 18.89 -11.56 14.47
CA GLY A 97 17.57 -11.86 13.96
C GLY A 97 17.48 -11.62 12.46
N PHE A 98 16.28 -11.76 11.93
CA PHE A 98 15.96 -11.48 10.55
C PHE A 98 14.68 -10.66 10.46
N GLU A 99 14.62 -9.71 9.54
CA GLU A 99 13.40 -9.00 9.18
C GLU A 99 12.77 -9.62 7.94
N ALA A 100 11.49 -10.00 8.06
CA ALA A 100 10.69 -10.49 6.95
C ALA A 100 10.15 -9.31 6.13
N LEU A 101 10.54 -9.28 4.86
CA LEU A 101 10.24 -8.19 3.95
C LEU A 101 9.48 -8.72 2.73
N LEU A 102 8.22 -8.29 2.60
CA LEU A 102 7.36 -8.64 1.48
C LEU A 102 7.94 -8.11 0.15
N ARG A 103 7.87 -8.93 -0.88
CA ARG A 103 8.32 -8.62 -2.24
C ARG A 103 7.24 -8.98 -3.23
N TRP A 104 7.05 -8.10 -4.20
CA TRP A 104 6.12 -8.34 -5.29
C TRP A 104 6.86 -8.38 -6.62
N LYS A 105 7.03 -9.61 -7.12
CA LYS A 105 7.67 -9.89 -8.40
C LYS A 105 6.67 -9.76 -9.54
N GLN A 106 7.08 -9.13 -10.63
CA GLN A 106 6.31 -9.03 -11.87
C GLN A 106 6.66 -10.18 -12.83
N GLU A 107 5.80 -10.41 -13.81
CA GLU A 107 6.00 -11.44 -14.85
C GLU A 107 7.30 -11.23 -15.65
N ASP A 108 7.74 -9.98 -15.81
CA ASP A 108 9.00 -9.61 -16.48
C ASP A 108 10.26 -9.78 -15.60
N GLY A 109 10.08 -10.26 -14.36
CA GLY A 109 11.16 -10.47 -13.39
C GLY A 109 11.53 -9.24 -12.57
N SER A 110 10.94 -8.07 -12.85
CA SER A 110 11.14 -6.87 -12.04
C SER A 110 10.41 -6.95 -10.69
N TYR A 111 10.80 -6.08 -9.75
CA TYR A 111 10.15 -5.97 -8.44
C TYR A 111 9.52 -4.60 -8.25
N VAL A 112 8.28 -4.58 -7.78
CA VAL A 112 7.60 -3.35 -7.38
C VAL A 112 7.97 -3.04 -5.92
N SER A 113 8.37 -1.80 -5.66
CA SER A 113 8.75 -1.37 -4.31
C SER A 113 7.58 -1.52 -3.31
N PRO A 114 7.81 -2.07 -2.10
CA PRO A 114 6.82 -2.12 -1.02
C PRO A 114 6.18 -0.77 -0.70
N ALA A 115 6.95 0.32 -0.77
CA ALA A 115 6.44 1.67 -0.55
C ALA A 115 5.36 2.09 -1.56
N VAL A 116 5.28 1.41 -2.71
CA VAL A 116 4.28 1.68 -3.74
C VAL A 116 3.02 0.82 -3.52
N PHE A 117 3.18 -0.48 -3.27
CA PHE A 117 2.04 -1.41 -3.27
C PHE A 117 1.46 -1.72 -1.90
N VAL A 118 2.24 -1.63 -0.81
CA VAL A 118 1.72 -1.87 0.56
C VAL A 118 0.62 -0.85 0.91
N PRO A 119 0.77 0.46 0.63
CA PRO A 119 -0.33 1.42 0.86
C PRO A 119 -1.56 1.20 -0.03
N MET A 120 -1.43 0.41 -1.11
CA MET A 120 -2.58 0.01 -1.93
C MET A 120 -3.30 -1.19 -1.31
N LEU A 121 -2.55 -2.15 -0.77
CA LEU A 121 -3.10 -3.27 -0.02
C LEU A 121 -3.82 -2.81 1.24
N GLU A 122 -3.28 -1.81 1.97
CA GLU A 122 -3.91 -1.26 3.19
C GLU A 122 -5.24 -0.55 2.92
N ARG A 123 -5.44 -0.04 1.70
CA ARG A 123 -6.71 0.59 1.30
C ARG A 123 -7.80 -0.44 1.02
N THR A 124 -7.41 -1.70 0.88
CA THR A 124 -8.31 -2.83 0.75
C THR A 124 -8.16 -3.73 1.97
N VAL A 125 -8.98 -4.76 2.06
CA VAL A 125 -8.85 -5.78 3.12
C VAL A 125 -7.82 -6.85 2.70
N ASP A 126 -7.19 -6.70 1.53
CA ASP A 126 -6.23 -7.68 1.00
C ASP A 126 -4.93 -7.72 1.80
N ILE A 127 -4.57 -6.64 2.51
CA ILE A 127 -3.40 -6.61 3.40
C ILE A 127 -3.48 -7.69 4.48
N ILE A 128 -4.68 -8.10 4.89
CA ILE A 128 -4.90 -9.13 5.89
C ILE A 128 -4.48 -10.50 5.35
N ARG A 129 -5.00 -10.85 4.17
CA ARG A 129 -4.68 -12.11 3.47
C ARG A 129 -3.19 -12.21 3.13
N VAL A 130 -2.60 -11.10 2.70
CA VAL A 130 -1.16 -11.03 2.42
C VAL A 130 -0.37 -11.17 3.72
N GLY A 131 -0.85 -10.61 4.83
CA GLY A 131 -0.30 -10.80 6.16
C GLY A 131 -0.25 -12.25 6.59
N GLU A 132 -1.35 -12.98 6.44
CA GLU A 132 -1.44 -14.43 6.72
C GLU A 132 -0.36 -15.21 5.96
N PHE A 133 -0.22 -14.95 4.66
CA PHE A 133 0.85 -15.53 3.83
C PHE A 133 2.25 -15.20 4.36
N VAL A 134 2.51 -13.95 4.78
CA VAL A 134 3.80 -13.56 5.36
C VAL A 134 4.06 -14.31 6.67
N PHE A 135 3.05 -14.46 7.54
CA PHE A 135 3.15 -15.22 8.78
C PHE A 135 3.52 -16.69 8.53
N GLU A 136 2.82 -17.36 7.61
CA GLU A 136 3.11 -18.74 7.21
C GLU A 136 4.58 -18.89 6.77
N LYS A 137 5.07 -17.98 5.93
CA LYS A 137 6.47 -17.99 5.47
C LYS A 137 7.48 -17.73 6.58
N CYS A 138 7.13 -16.92 7.58
CA CYS A 138 7.99 -16.70 8.73
C CYS A 138 8.06 -17.94 9.63
N ILE A 139 6.95 -18.65 9.83
CA ILE A 139 6.92 -19.92 10.58
C ILE A 139 7.78 -20.98 9.87
N GLU A 140 7.62 -21.15 8.55
CA GLU A 140 8.46 -22.05 7.75
C GLU A 140 9.96 -21.70 7.88
N PHE A 141 10.30 -20.40 7.82
CA PHE A 141 11.67 -19.93 7.95
C PHE A 141 12.25 -20.15 9.34
N GLN A 142 11.48 -19.85 10.39
CA GLN A 142 11.86 -20.07 11.79
C GLN A 142 12.15 -21.55 12.05
N HIS A 143 11.27 -22.45 11.59
CA HIS A 143 11.49 -23.89 11.74
C HIS A 143 12.77 -24.37 11.05
N ARG A 144 13.10 -23.79 9.88
CA ARG A 144 14.35 -24.08 9.18
C ARG A 144 15.57 -23.60 9.97
N LEU A 145 15.51 -22.43 10.59
CA LEU A 145 16.60 -21.93 11.45
C LEU A 145 16.83 -22.88 12.63
N GLU A 146 15.78 -23.22 13.35
CA GLU A 146 15.83 -24.11 14.52
C GLU A 146 16.39 -25.49 14.15
N SER A 147 15.95 -26.06 13.03
CA SER A 147 16.45 -27.35 12.53
C SER A 147 17.94 -27.34 12.16
N ASN A 148 18.51 -26.17 11.90
CA ASN A 148 19.93 -25.98 11.63
C ASN A 148 20.71 -25.51 12.88
N GLY A 149 20.09 -25.50 14.06
CA GLY A 149 20.71 -25.11 15.33
C GLY A 149 20.81 -23.60 15.54
N PHE A 150 20.12 -22.80 14.73
CA PHE A 150 20.10 -21.35 14.85
C PHE A 150 18.90 -20.89 15.67
N ASN A 151 19.16 -20.26 16.81
CA ASN A 151 18.12 -19.67 17.67
C ASN A 151 18.07 -18.15 17.47
N HIS A 152 17.55 -17.71 16.33
CA HIS A 152 17.37 -16.29 15.99
C HIS A 152 15.88 -15.96 15.93
N THR A 153 15.55 -14.67 16.10
CA THR A 153 14.18 -14.19 15.96
C THR A 153 13.88 -13.75 14.53
N VAL A 154 12.61 -13.82 14.15
CA VAL A 154 12.10 -13.30 12.87
C VAL A 154 11.10 -12.20 13.17
N SER A 155 11.38 -10.99 12.68
CA SER A 155 10.53 -9.81 12.83
C SER A 155 9.60 -9.67 11.62
N ILE A 156 8.32 -9.34 11.87
CA ILE A 156 7.29 -9.14 10.84
C ILE A 156 6.75 -7.72 10.95
N ASN A 157 6.61 -7.06 9.80
CA ASN A 157 5.98 -5.74 9.72
C ASN A 157 4.45 -5.89 9.70
N ILE A 158 3.75 -5.14 10.55
CA ILE A 158 2.29 -5.17 10.68
C ILE A 158 1.72 -3.78 10.36
N SER A 159 0.76 -3.71 9.44
CA SER A 159 0.04 -2.47 9.14
C SER A 159 -1.00 -2.13 10.21
N ALA A 160 -1.38 -0.85 10.32
CA ALA A 160 -2.43 -0.42 11.26
C ALA A 160 -3.77 -1.13 11.01
N VAL A 161 -4.11 -1.38 9.74
CA VAL A 161 -5.35 -2.09 9.35
C VAL A 161 -5.35 -3.53 9.86
N GLN A 162 -4.19 -4.20 9.84
CA GLN A 162 -4.06 -5.54 10.41
C GLN A 162 -4.16 -5.52 11.93
N LEU A 163 -3.56 -4.53 12.58
CA LEU A 163 -3.58 -4.38 14.05
C LEU A 163 -5.00 -4.23 14.60
N ASP A 164 -5.84 -3.48 13.89
CA ASP A 164 -7.25 -3.26 14.27
C ASP A 164 -8.17 -4.44 13.90
N HIS A 165 -7.68 -5.45 13.20
CA HIS A 165 -8.50 -6.56 12.74
C HIS A 165 -8.54 -7.73 13.75
N GLU A 166 -9.75 -8.21 14.06
CA GLU A 166 -9.99 -9.23 15.10
C GLU A 166 -9.25 -10.56 14.89
N THR A 167 -8.87 -10.88 13.66
CA THR A 167 -8.21 -12.16 13.33
C THR A 167 -6.70 -12.14 13.49
N LEU A 168 -6.07 -10.99 13.79
CA LEU A 168 -4.60 -10.89 13.88
C LEU A 168 -4.00 -11.82 14.95
N PHE A 169 -4.77 -12.26 15.95
CA PHE A 169 -4.25 -13.12 17.02
C PHE A 169 -4.77 -14.57 16.95
N ARG A 170 -5.34 -15.00 15.82
CA ARG A 170 -5.97 -16.34 15.68
C ARG A 170 -5.09 -17.41 15.02
N PHE A 171 -3.77 -17.23 15.00
CA PHE A 171 -2.81 -18.15 14.40
C PHE A 171 -2.44 -19.32 15.32
#